data_AF-A0A537QXS9-F1
#
_entry.id   AF-A0A537QXS9-F1
#
_cell.length_a   1.000
_cell.length_b   1.000
_cell.length_c   1.000
_cell.angle_alpha   90.00
_cell.angle_beta   90.00
_cell.angle_gamma   90.00
#
_symmetry.space_group_name_H-M   'P 1'
#
loop_
_entity.id
_entity.type
_entity.pdbx_description
1 polymer ?
#
loop_
_entity_poly.entity_id
_entity_poly.type
_entity_poly.pdbx_seq_one_letter_code
_entity_poly.pdbx_strand_id
1 'polypeptide(L)'
;MNDAPHPALLPAGLYDLLPPDAEIEAEVTARLMGVLASHGYQRVKPPLVEFEETLLSGAGTATASDTFRLMDPISHRMVGV
;
A
#
# COMPACT_ATOMS: atom_id res chain seq x y z
N MET A 1 -12.08 27.43 -22.34
CA MET A 1 -11.41 26.24 -21.75
C MET A 1 -11.65 26.29 -20.26
N ASN A 2 -12.69 25.61 -19.81
CA ASN A 2 -12.99 25.45 -18.39
C ASN A 2 -13.35 23.98 -18.20
N ASP A 3 -12.32 23.12 -18.22
CA ASP A 3 -12.47 21.71 -17.91
C ASP A 3 -12.59 21.60 -16.39
N ALA A 4 -13.82 21.71 -15.90
CA ALA A 4 -14.13 21.25 -14.55
C ALA A 4 -13.74 19.76 -14.49
N PRO A 5 -12.95 19.32 -13.49
CA PRO A 5 -12.51 17.93 -13.41
C PRO A 5 -13.74 17.01 -13.35
N HIS A 6 -13.77 16.03 -14.26
CA HIS A 6 -14.82 15.04 -14.33
C HIS A 6 -14.88 14.29 -12.98
N PRO A 7 -16.03 14.26 -12.28
CA PRO A 7 -16.13 13.83 -10.87
C PRO A 7 -16.01 12.30 -10.66
N ALA A 8 -15.23 11.59 -11.48
CA ALA A 8 -15.16 10.12 -11.46
C ALA A 8 -13.86 9.52 -12.02
N LEU A 9 -12.72 10.22 -11.96
CA LEU A 9 -11.43 9.62 -12.36
C LEU A 9 -10.57 9.36 -11.12
N LEU A 10 -10.14 8.11 -10.98
CA LEU A 10 -9.15 7.71 -9.98
C LEU A 10 -7.82 8.43 -10.26
N PRO A 11 -6.99 8.69 -9.23
CA PRO A 11 -5.63 9.19 -9.43
C PRO A 11 -4.84 8.32 -10.41
N ALA A 12 -3.94 8.95 -11.17
CA ALA A 12 -3.08 8.22 -12.08
C ALA A 12 -2.32 7.09 -11.34
N GLY A 13 -2.39 5.86 -11.89
CA GLY A 13 -1.80 4.67 -11.28
C GLY A 13 -2.74 3.89 -10.36
N LEU A 14 -3.93 4.41 -10.04
CA LEU A 14 -4.96 3.70 -9.29
C LEU A 14 -6.07 3.22 -10.22
N TYR A 15 -6.49 1.97 -10.05
CA TYR A 15 -7.58 1.35 -10.80
C TYR A 15 -8.34 0.38 -9.90
N ASP A 16 -9.63 0.21 -10.15
CA ASP A 16 -10.43 -0.83 -9.52
C ASP A 16 -10.07 -2.19 -10.13
N LEU A 17 -9.81 -3.18 -9.28
CA LEU A 17 -9.76 -4.57 -9.72
C LEU A 17 -11.19 -5.13 -9.68
N LEU A 18 -11.70 -5.51 -10.84
CA LEU A 18 -13.09 -5.96 -11.01
C LEU A 18 -13.16 -7.48 -11.19
N PRO A 19 -14.34 -8.10 -11.02
CA PRO A 19 -14.53 -9.49 -11.40
C PRO A 19 -14.22 -9.72 -12.89
N PRO A 20 -13.58 -10.85 -13.27
CA PRO A 20 -13.17 -11.96 -12.41
C PRO A 20 -11.80 -11.79 -11.74
N ASP A 21 -11.02 -10.78 -12.11
CA ASP A 21 -9.61 -10.64 -11.73
C ASP A 21 -9.42 -10.44 -10.23
N ALA A 22 -10.34 -9.76 -9.56
CA ALA A 22 -10.32 -9.60 -8.10
C ALA A 22 -10.42 -10.94 -7.36
N GLU A 23 -11.20 -11.89 -7.87
CA GLU A 23 -11.33 -13.23 -7.29
C GLU A 23 -10.04 -14.03 -7.49
N ILE A 24 -9.43 -13.90 -8.66
CA ILE A 24 -8.16 -14.56 -8.98
C ILE A 24 -7.04 -14.06 -8.07
N GLU A 25 -6.94 -12.74 -7.85
CA GLU A 25 -5.95 -12.16 -6.93
C GLU A 25 -6.13 -12.68 -5.49
N ALA A 26 -7.37 -12.73 -5.01
CA ALA A 26 -7.70 -13.23 -3.68
C ALA A 26 -7.31 -14.71 -3.52
N GLU A 27 -7.62 -15.56 -4.50
CA GLU A 27 -7.28 -16.99 -4.48
C GLU A 27 -5.75 -17.19 -4.45
N VAL A 28 -5.02 -16.49 -5.33
CA VAL A 28 -3.55 -16.58 -5.40
C VAL A 28 -2.92 -16.16 -4.09
N THR A 29 -3.38 -15.04 -3.52
CA THR A 29 -2.90 -14.55 -2.22
C THR A 29 -3.15 -15.56 -1.11
N ALA A 30 -4.36 -16.14 -1.05
CA ALA A 30 -4.70 -17.14 -0.05
C ALA A 30 -3.81 -18.40 -0.16
N ARG A 31 -3.54 -18.87 -1.37
CA ARG A 31 -2.67 -20.03 -1.62
C ARG A 31 -1.24 -19.79 -1.19
N LEU A 32 -0.66 -18.63 -1.53
CA LEU A 32 0.70 -18.27 -1.09
C LEU A 32 0.81 -18.18 0.43
N MET A 33 -0.18 -17.55 1.08
CA MET A 33 -0.23 -17.49 2.55
C MET A 33 -0.36 -18.88 3.18
N GLY A 34 -1.14 -19.77 2.58
CA GLY A 34 -1.26 -21.17 3.02
C GLY A 34 0.06 -21.93 3.00
N VAL A 35 0.87 -21.74 1.94
CA VAL A 35 2.21 -22.36 1.84
C VAL A 35 3.16 -21.84 2.91
N LEU A 36 3.19 -20.53 3.16
CA LEU A 36 4.05 -19.97 4.22
C LEU A 36 3.63 -20.50 5.60
N ALA A 37 2.32 -20.54 5.87
CA ALA A 37 1.79 -21.08 7.11
C ALA A 37 2.15 -22.56 7.31
N SER A 38 2.12 -23.38 6.25
CA SER A 38 2.50 -24.80 6.33
C SER A 38 3.99 -25.02 6.67
N HIS A 39 4.83 -23.99 6.49
CA HIS A 39 6.25 -24.00 6.86
C HIS A 39 6.52 -23.32 8.22
N GLY A 40 5.47 -23.03 9.00
CA GLY A 40 5.59 -22.49 10.36
C GLY A 40 5.72 -20.96 10.43
N TYR A 41 5.58 -20.25 9.32
CA TYR A 41 5.58 -18.78 9.33
C TYR A 41 4.25 -18.24 9.87
N GLN A 42 4.33 -17.28 10.79
CA GLN A 42 3.17 -16.60 11.34
C GLN A 42 2.81 -15.37 10.50
N ARG A 43 1.54 -15.25 10.13
CA ARG A 43 1.05 -14.09 9.40
C ARG A 43 1.01 -12.87 10.31
N VAL A 44 1.67 -11.80 9.87
CA VAL A 44 1.52 -10.45 10.44
C VAL A 44 0.86 -9.54 9.41
N LYS A 45 0.17 -8.50 9.87
CA LYS A 45 -0.41 -7.44 9.04
C LYS A 45 -0.02 -6.10 9.66
N PRO A 46 1.10 -5.49 9.24
CA PRO A 46 1.48 -4.16 9.73
C PRO A 46 0.47 -3.10 9.25
N PRO A 47 0.44 -1.92 9.88
CA PRO A 47 -0.31 -0.79 9.35
C PRO A 47 0.22 -0.40 7.96
N LEU A 48 -0.63 0.19 7.13
CA LEU A 48 -0.25 0.68 5.80
C LEU A 48 0.64 1.92 5.83
N VAL A 49 0.66 2.60 6.97
CA VAL A 49 1.31 3.89 7.16
C VAL A 49 2.19 3.77 8.39
N GLU A 50 3.45 4.19 8.27
CA GLU A 50 4.39 4.29 9.38
C GLU A 50 5.07 5.66 9.38
N PHE A 51 5.64 6.05 10.52
CA PHE A 51 6.44 7.29 10.57
C PHE A 51 7.64 7.18 9.63
N GLU A 52 7.88 8.22 8.85
CA GLU A 52 8.93 8.27 7.82
C GLU A 52 10.29 7.90 8.40
N GLU A 53 10.59 8.33 9.64
CA GLU A 53 11.88 8.05 10.28
C GLU A 53 12.10 6.56 10.56
N THR A 54 11.02 5.81 10.80
CA THR A 54 11.08 4.36 11.04
C THR A 54 11.07 3.61 9.72
N LEU A 55 10.15 3.99 8.83
CA LEU A 55 9.94 3.36 7.53
C LEU A 55 11.19 3.43 6.64
N LEU A 56 11.84 4.60 6.60
CA LEU A 56 13.02 4.85 5.76
C LEU A 56 14.34 4.58 6.47
N SER A 57 14.32 3.88 7.61
CA SER A 57 15.54 3.47 8.29
C SER A 57 16.10 2.14 7.74
N GLY A 58 17.41 1.95 7.83
CA GLY A 58 18.08 0.72 7.41
C GLY A 58 17.80 0.36 5.94
N ALA A 59 17.22 -0.81 5.72
CA ALA A 59 16.87 -1.30 4.38
C ALA A 59 15.83 -0.42 3.66
N GLY A 60 15.01 0.34 4.39
CA GLY A 60 13.98 1.23 3.82
C GLY A 60 14.55 2.52 3.20
N THR A 61 15.83 2.84 3.42
CA THR A 61 16.46 4.03 2.80
C THR A 61 16.39 4.00 1.28
N ALA A 62 16.47 2.81 0.67
CA ALA A 62 16.46 2.63 -0.78
C ALA A 62 15.09 2.94 -1.42
N THR A 63 14.00 2.93 -0.64
CA THR A 63 12.64 3.17 -1.14
C THR A 63 12.19 4.63 -0.97
N ALA A 64 13.06 5.51 -0.46
CA ALA A 64 12.70 6.88 -0.12
C ALA A 64 12.18 7.71 -1.31
N SER A 65 12.67 7.49 -2.53
CA SER A 65 12.19 8.19 -3.73
C SER A 65 10.79 7.76 -4.15
N ASP A 66 10.40 6.54 -3.80
CA ASP A 66 9.17 5.89 -4.25
C ASP A 66 8.09 5.88 -3.15
N THR A 67 8.42 6.40 -1.96
CA THR A 67 7.52 6.48 -0.81
C THR A 67 6.61 7.70 -0.93
N PHE A 68 5.30 7.49 -0.86
CA PHE A 68 4.35 8.60 -0.79
C PHE A 68 4.36 9.20 0.60
N ARG A 69 4.59 10.51 0.71
CA ARG A 69 4.78 11.19 1.99
C ARG A 69 3.62 12.11 2.30
N LEU A 70 3.14 12.02 3.53
CA LEU A 70 2.05 12.84 4.03
C LEU A 70 2.34 13.29 5.46
N MET A 71 1.88 14.49 5.81
CA MET A 71 1.99 15.01 7.17
C MET A 71 0.79 14.52 7.98
N ASP A 72 1.03 13.86 9.12
CA ASP A 72 -0.02 13.56 10.08
C ASP A 72 -0.49 14.88 10.72
N PRO A 73 -1.76 15.28 10.55
CA PRO A 73 -2.25 16.55 11.07
C PRO A 73 -2.33 16.60 12.60
N ILE A 74 -2.26 15.46 13.29
CA ILE A 74 -2.36 15.41 14.76
C ILE A 74 -0.97 15.55 15.38
N SER A 75 -0.03 14.70 14.97
CA SER A 75 1.33 14.72 15.53
C SER A 75 2.28 15.70 14.82
N HIS A 76 1.89 16.20 13.65
CA HIS A 76 2.74 17.00 12.74
C HIS A 76 4.03 16.27 12.33
N ARG A 77 4.03 14.94 12.38
CA ARG A 77 5.14 14.11 11.91
C ARG A 77 4.87 13.64 10.49
N MET A 78 5.94 13.41 9.74
CA MET A 78 5.84 12.80 8.42
C MET A 78 5.59 11.30 8.55
N VAL A 79 4.66 10.80 7.76
CA VAL A 79 4.41 9.38 7.60
C VAL A 79 4.55 9.01 6.12
N GLY A 80 4.89 7.75 5.88
CA GLY A 80 5.10 7.20 4.54
C GLY A 80 4.20 6.00 4.26
N VAL A 81 3.92 5.82 2.97
CA VAL A 81 3.27 4.65 2.36
C VAL A 81 4.15 4.13 1.23
#